data_AF-A0A7G7G5E6-F1
#
_entry.id   AF-A0A7G7G5E6-F1
#
_cell.length_a   1.000
_cell.length_b   1.000
_cell.length_c   1.000
_cell.angle_alpha   90.00
_cell.angle_beta   90.00
_cell.angle_gamma   90.00
#
_symmetry.space_group_name_H-M   'P 1'
#
loop_
_entity.id
_entity.type
_entity.pdbx_description
1 polymer ?
#
loop_
_entity_poly.entity_id
_entity_poly.type
_entity_poly.pdbx_seq_one_letter_code
_entity_poly.pdbx_strand_id
1 'polypeptide(L)' 'MGKRQFRVSQKDLISKAGDLQGQKVQVILEENRVITGVIQDLSATELLVQDARFNLHRISPDHVREVVYDQETLY' A
#
# COMPACT_ATOMS: atom_id res chain seq x y z
N MET A 1 12.67 -17.84 -9.72
CA MET A 1 11.24 -17.51 -9.73
C MET A 1 11.11 -16.06 -9.32
N GLY A 2 10.85 -15.16 -10.26
CA GLY A 2 10.96 -13.71 -10.05
C GLY A 2 9.68 -13.13 -9.45
N LYS A 3 9.73 -12.68 -8.19
CA LYS A 3 8.69 -11.79 -7.66
C LYS A 3 8.79 -10.46 -8.42
N ARG A 4 7.67 -10.01 -8.99
CA ARG A 4 7.63 -8.73 -9.70
C ARG A 4 7.10 -7.69 -8.73
N GLN A 5 7.94 -6.72 -8.38
CA GLN A 5 7.51 -5.56 -7.62
C GLN A 5 6.71 -4.63 -8.51
N PHE A 6 5.54 -4.26 -8.03
CA PHE A 6 4.72 -3.20 -8.60
C PHE A 6 4.80 -1.98 -7.71
N ARG A 7 4.85 -0.80 -8.34
CA ARG A 7 4.85 0.48 -7.67
C ARG A 7 3.65 1.27 -8.15
N VAL A 8 2.85 1.74 -7.21
CA VAL A 8 1.67 2.56 -7.44
C VAL A 8 2.00 3.95 -6.94
N SER A 9 1.94 4.93 -7.83
CA SER A 9 2.11 6.32 -7.47
C SER A 9 0.88 6.81 -6.68
N GLN A 10 1.05 7.88 -5.91
CA GLN A 10 -0.07 8.56 -5.25
C GLN A 10 -1.28 8.80 -6.18
N LYS A 11 -1.03 9.20 -7.44
CA LYS A 11 -2.09 9.53 -8.41
C LYS A 11 -2.92 8.31 -8.80
N ASP A 12 -2.29 7.14 -8.82
CA ASP A 12 -2.90 5.88 -9.23
C ASP A 12 -3.45 5.08 -8.04
N LEU A 13 -3.21 5.57 -6.81
CA LEU A 13 -3.53 4.87 -5.56
C LEU A 13 -5.02 4.52 -5.47
N ILE A 14 -5.88 5.51 -5.72
CA ILE A 14 -7.33 5.35 -5.67
C ILE A 14 -7.82 4.46 -6.81
N SER A 15 -7.28 4.64 -8.01
CA SER A 15 -7.63 3.80 -9.17
C SER A 15 -7.25 2.34 -8.99
N LYS A 16 -6.25 2.06 -8.13
CA LYS A 16 -5.76 0.72 -7.80
C LYS A 16 -6.25 0.20 -6.45
N ALA A 17 -7.16 0.91 -5.78
CA ALA A 17 -7.60 0.55 -4.43
C ALA A 17 -8.12 -0.89 -4.32
N GLY A 18 -8.93 -1.33 -5.29
CA GLY A 18 -9.44 -2.71 -5.33
C GLY A 18 -8.35 -3.78 -5.51
N ASP A 19 -7.29 -3.49 -6.27
CA ASP A 19 -6.16 -4.42 -6.46
C ASP A 19 -5.26 -4.49 -5.22
N LEU A 20 -5.20 -3.39 -4.46
CA LEU A 20 -4.34 -3.21 -3.30
C LEU A 20 -4.96 -3.73 -2.00
N GLN A 21 -6.29 -3.79 -1.91
CA GLN A 21 -6.98 -4.24 -0.70
C GLN A 21 -6.62 -5.69 -0.37
N GLY A 22 -6.23 -5.94 0.88
CA GLY A 22 -5.77 -7.25 1.36
C GLY A 22 -4.35 -7.62 0.93
N GLN A 23 -3.66 -6.79 0.14
CA GLN A 23 -2.28 -7.05 -0.26
C GLN A 23 -1.29 -6.62 0.83
N LYS A 24 -0.19 -7.37 0.92
CA LYS A 24 0.97 -6.96 1.70
C LYS A 24 1.77 -5.93 0.92
N VAL A 25 1.90 -4.73 1.47
CA VAL A 25 2.51 -3.58 0.81
C VAL A 25 3.58 -2.92 1.69
N GLN A 26 4.40 -2.12 1.05
CA GLN A 26 5.25 -1.10 1.65
C GLN A 26 4.74 0.27 1.21
N VAL A 27 4.21 1.04 2.14
CA VAL A 27 3.74 2.40 1.92
C VAL A 27 4.89 3.35 2.22
N ILE A 28 5.31 4.11 1.22
CA ILE A 28 6.35 5.12 1.33
C ILE A 28 5.66 6.47 1.44
N LEU A 29 5.86 7.15 2.56
CA LEU A 29 5.32 8.49 2.83
C LEU A 29 6.27 9.58 2.31
N GLU A 30 5.76 10.80 2.17
CA GLU A 30 6.55 11.95 1.70
C GLU A 30 7.81 12.23 2.54
N GLU A 31 7.75 11.97 3.85
CA GLU A 31 8.89 12.12 4.79
C GLU A 31 9.94 11.00 4.67
N ASN A 32 9.89 10.18 3.62
CA ASN A 32 10.68 8.95 3.45
C ASN A 32 10.46 7.90 4.56
N ARG A 33 9.38 8.03 5.33
CA ARG A 33 8.95 7.03 6.29
C ARG A 33 8.29 5.86 5.53
N VAL A 34 8.67 4.64 5.89
CA VAL A 34 8.14 3.42 5.28
C VAL A 34 7.28 2.67 6.29
N ILE A 35 6.05 2.34 5.91
CA ILE A 35 5.12 1.53 6.69
C ILE A 35 4.86 0.25 5.91
N THR A 36 5.19 -0.89 6.51
CA THR A 36 4.97 -2.20 5.90
C THR A 36 3.82 -2.90 6.60
N GLY A 37 2.87 -3.39 5.83
CA GLY A 37 1.69 -4.04 6.38
C GLY A 37 0.74 -4.54 5.31
N VAL A 38 -0.46 -4.92 5.73
CA VAL A 38 -1.56 -5.30 4.84
C VAL A 38 -2.52 -4.13 4.74
N ILE A 39 -2.91 -3.74 3.52
CA ILE A 39 -3.95 -2.73 3.33
C ILE A 39 -5.28 -3.36 3.72
N GLN A 40 -5.91 -2.81 4.76
CA GLN A 40 -7.24 -3.25 5.19
C GLN A 40 -8.34 -2.49 4.44
N ASP A 41 -8.12 -1.19 4.27
CA ASP A 41 -9.03 -0.33 3.54
C ASP A 41 -8.25 0.81 2.88
N LEU A 42 -8.72 1.26 1.73
CA LEU A 42 -8.16 2.37 0.99
C LEU A 42 -9.29 3.15 0.34
N SER A 43 -9.50 4.36 0.85
CA SER A 43 -10.50 5.31 0.37
C SER A 43 -9.82 6.59 -0.11
N ALA A 44 -10.62 7.53 -0.63
CA ALA A 44 -10.13 8.86 -1.00
C ALA A 44 -9.62 9.69 0.19
N THR A 45 -10.06 9.38 1.41
CA THR A 45 -9.76 10.17 2.62
C THR A 45 -8.76 9.49 3.54
N GLU A 46 -8.74 8.16 3.57
CA GLU A 46 -7.89 7.39 4.47
C GLU A 46 -7.39 6.09 3.85
N LEU A 47 -6.13 5.77 4.15
CA LEU A 47 -5.47 4.50 3.90
C LEU A 47 -5.23 3.81 5.26
N LEU A 48 -5.83 2.64 5.43
CA LEU A 48 -5.69 1.80 6.61
C LEU A 48 -4.71 0.67 6.34
N VAL A 49 -3.60 0.66 7.06
CA VAL A 49 -2.56 -0.38 6.93
C VAL A 49 -2.38 -1.06 8.27
N GLN A 50 -2.57 -2.37 8.31
CA GLN A 50 -2.26 -3.17 9.49
C GLN A 50 -0.84 -3.71 9.42
N ASP A 51 -0.01 -3.36 10.39
CA ASP A 51 1.36 -3.88 10.46
C ASP A 51 1.44 -5.32 10.98
N ALA A 52 2.63 -5.92 10.95
CA ALA A 52 2.87 -7.28 11.45
C ALA A 52 2.66 -7.45 12.97
N ARG A 53 2.56 -6.35 13.72
CA ARG A 53 2.25 -6.32 15.16
C ARG A 53 0.76 -6.04 15.41
N PHE A 54 -0.06 -6.11 14.37
CA PHE A 54 -1.50 -5.85 14.38
C PHE A 54 -1.89 -4.40 14.70
N ASN A 55 -0.95 -3.45 14.68
CA ASN A 55 -1.30 -2.03 14.82
C ASN A 55 -1.92 -1.52 13.52
N LEU A 56 -3.00 -0.75 13.66
CA LEU A 56 -3.66 -0.10 12.54
C LEU A 56 -3.10 1.31 12.36
N HIS A 57 -2.41 1.52 11.24
CA HIS A 57 -1.92 2.83 10.82
C HIS A 57 -2.98 3.49 9.94
N ARG A 58 -3.42 4.68 10.34
CA ARG A 58 -4.29 5.54 9.55
C ARG A 58 -3.45 6.62 8.88
N ILE A 59 -3.45 6.63 7.55
CA ILE A 59 -2.59 7.48 6.75
C ILE A 59 -3.47 8.25 5.78
N SER A 60 -3.23 9.55 5.61
CA SER A 60 -3.87 10.29 4.51
C SER A 60 -3.25 9.85 3.18
N PRO A 61 -4.04 9.45 2.16
CA PRO A 61 -3.53 9.18 0.81
C PRO A 61 -2.72 10.35 0.23
N ASP A 62 -3.00 11.58 0.66
CA ASP A 62 -2.27 12.78 0.25
C ASP A 62 -0.82 12.80 0.75
N HIS A 63 -0.49 12.07 1.82
CA HIS A 63 0.87 11.98 2.36
C HIS A 63 1.61 10.73 1.86
N VAL A 64 0.97 9.92 1.01
CA VAL A 64 1.55 8.73 0.42
C VAL A 64 2.27 9.13 -0.86
N ARG A 65 3.57 8.85 -0.92
CA ARG A 65 4.39 9.08 -2.11
C ARG A 65 4.22 7.95 -3.11
N GLU A 66 4.41 6.72 -2.64
CA GLU A 66 4.24 5.52 -3.45
C GLU A 66 3.91 4.30 -2.58
N VAL A 67 3.22 3.32 -3.17
CA VAL A 67 2.95 2.02 -2.55
C VAL A 67 3.61 0.95 -3.39
N VAL A 68 4.40 0.10 -2.75
CA VAL A 68 5.11 -1.01 -3.37
C VAL A 68 4.51 -2.31 -2.89
N TYR A 69 4.18 -3.21 -3.80
CA TYR A 69 3.67 -4.53 -3.46
C TYR A 69 4.25 -5.59 -4.38
N ASP A 70 4.36 -6.80 -3.85
CA ASP A 70 4.78 -7.97 -4.63
C ASP A 70 3.52 -8.67 -5.15
N GLN A 71 3.41 -8.84 -6.46
CA GLN A 71 2.35 -9.68 -7.03
C GLN A 71 2.95 -11.03 -7.42
N GLU A 72 2.42 -12.10 -6.82
CA GLU A 72 2.71 -13.45 -7.29
C GLU A 72 1.97 -13.68 -8.61
N THR A 73 2.73 -13.86 -9.68
CA THR A 73 2.15 -14.21 -10.98
C THR A 73 1.87 -15.71 -10.94
N LEU A 74 0.60 -16.09 -10.77
CA LEU A 74 0.16 -17.47 -10.99
C LEU A 74 0.24 -17.74 -12.50
N TYR A 75 1.05 -18.72 -12.88
CA TYR A 75 1.11 -19.26 -14.24
C TYR A 75 -0.15 -20.06 -14.58
#